data_AF-W9CGA6-F1
#
_entry.id   AF-W9CGA6-F1
#
_cell.length_a   1.000
_cell.length_b   1.000
_cell.length_c   1.000
_cell.angle_alpha   90.00
_cell.angle_beta   90.00
_cell.angle_gamma   90.00
#
_symmetry.space_group_name_H-M   'P 1'
#
loop_
_entity.id
_entity.type
_entity.pdbx_description
1 polymer ?
#
loop_
_entity_poly.entity_id
_entity_poly.type
_entity_poly.pdbx_seq_one_letter_code
_entity_poly.pdbx_strand_id
1 'polypeptide(L)'
;MAFNDSDAIFYKLLGHQVDVNLRVFNSEIHCHSLILKIGSAYFRKFLDSADKYATPYDPNFKYQYVTIQDDVPSLEVAFKVKARGVKPVETESFIWYFAVKSMIDCMYGKPFILGAEDFDLDYITQVADFYARNKTLYKECMVHVAGRWKIDRVISKQDKELRMRVIVAYAGIYEKLDIANQGILGVMGRQVMNGQHSLAHKVQHHAMNSTSIASHYRSLYDEGLATWSAEVKSLLKHAMRNKLVLDNSRHGAGQGKFKDYFLCAKVKDSELPWNLREEDW
;
A
#
# COMPACT_ATOMS: atom_id res chain seq x y z
N MET A 1 -9.31 12.92 -15.86
CA MET A 1 -10.45 12.07 -16.28
C MET A 1 -11.62 12.47 -15.40
N ALA A 2 -12.69 13.02 -15.96
CA ALA A 2 -13.87 13.40 -15.17
C ALA A 2 -14.58 12.11 -14.74
N PHE A 3 -14.61 11.83 -13.43
CA PHE A 3 -15.49 10.83 -12.86
C PHE A 3 -16.90 11.43 -12.86
N ASN A 4 -17.85 10.76 -13.52
CA ASN A 4 -19.26 11.11 -13.37
C ASN A 4 -19.72 10.75 -11.96
N ASP A 5 -20.34 11.73 -11.32
CA ASP A 5 -21.04 11.68 -10.04
C ASP A 5 -22.03 10.49 -9.93
N SER A 6 -22.18 9.96 -8.71
CA SER A 6 -23.35 9.27 -8.15
C SER A 6 -23.60 7.76 -8.34
N ASP A 7 -22.73 6.98 -8.98
CA ASP A 7 -22.95 5.52 -9.06
C ASP A 7 -22.39 4.77 -7.84
N ALA A 8 -23.28 4.15 -7.07
CA ALA A 8 -22.93 3.25 -5.98
C ALA A 8 -22.09 2.07 -6.49
N ILE A 9 -21.02 1.71 -5.76
CA ILE A 9 -20.19 0.55 -6.09
C ILE A 9 -20.75 -0.71 -5.42
N PHE A 10 -20.98 -1.75 -6.21
CA PHE A 10 -21.46 -3.04 -5.74
C PHE A 10 -20.35 -4.10 -5.80
N TYR A 11 -20.00 -4.66 -4.65
CA TYR A 11 -19.17 -5.84 -4.57
C TYR A 11 -20.02 -7.11 -4.73
N LYS A 12 -19.43 -8.14 -5.34
CA LYS A 12 -20.08 -9.44 -5.56
C LYS A 12 -19.36 -10.53 -4.78
N LEU A 13 -20.14 -11.37 -4.10
CA LEU A 13 -19.69 -12.61 -3.49
C LEU A 13 -20.69 -13.70 -3.84
N LEU A 14 -20.22 -14.78 -4.47
CA LEU A 14 -21.10 -15.84 -4.96
C LEU A 14 -21.97 -16.42 -3.85
N GLY A 15 -23.28 -16.51 -4.09
CA GLY A 15 -24.25 -17.06 -3.16
C GLY A 15 -24.60 -16.17 -1.95
N HIS A 16 -24.09 -14.93 -1.90
CA HIS A 16 -24.33 -14.02 -0.80
C HIS A 16 -24.97 -12.72 -1.30
N GLN A 17 -25.91 -12.18 -0.52
CA GLN A 17 -26.47 -10.86 -0.76
C GLN A 17 -25.61 -9.81 -0.05
N VAL A 18 -25.55 -8.63 -0.64
CA VAL A 18 -24.97 -7.45 0.00
C VAL A 18 -25.80 -7.10 1.24
N ASP A 19 -25.13 -6.89 2.37
CA ASP A 19 -25.77 -6.58 3.65
C ASP A 19 -25.14 -5.37 4.36
N VAL A 20 -24.15 -4.71 3.75
CA VAL A 20 -23.51 -3.49 4.26
C VAL A 20 -23.57 -2.38 3.22
N ASN A 21 -24.02 -1.19 3.65
CA ASN A 21 -23.84 0.06 2.91
C ASN A 21 -22.87 0.99 3.67
N LEU A 22 -21.74 1.31 3.05
CA LEU A 22 -20.78 2.31 3.54
C LEU A 22 -20.94 3.57 2.69
N ARG A 23 -21.53 4.62 3.28
CA ARG A 23 -21.61 5.93 2.65
C ARG A 23 -20.36 6.73 3.00
N VAL A 24 -19.41 6.74 2.08
CA VAL A 24 -18.15 7.45 2.19
C VAL A 24 -18.32 8.82 1.55
N PHE A 25 -18.64 9.83 2.36
CA PHE A 25 -19.10 11.15 1.89
C PHE A 25 -20.36 11.05 1.02
N ASN A 26 -20.33 11.54 -0.22
CA ASN A 26 -21.39 11.43 -1.22
C ASN A 26 -21.36 10.09 -1.99
N SER A 27 -20.32 9.27 -1.81
CA SER A 27 -20.15 7.99 -2.52
C SER A 27 -20.68 6.82 -1.69
N GLU A 28 -21.35 5.85 -2.34
CA GLU A 28 -21.85 4.64 -1.69
C GLU A 28 -21.07 3.39 -2.09
N ILE A 29 -20.72 2.57 -1.09
CA ILE A 29 -20.06 1.28 -1.28
C ILE A 29 -20.90 0.17 -0.64
N HIS A 30 -21.41 -0.70 -1.49
CA HIS A 30 -22.30 -1.80 -1.16
C HIS A 30 -21.48 -3.09 -1.11
N CYS A 31 -21.34 -3.68 0.08
CA CYS A 31 -20.47 -4.83 0.31
C CYS A 31 -21.03 -5.83 1.35
N HIS A 32 -20.27 -6.89 1.62
CA HIS A 32 -20.63 -7.99 2.49
C HIS A 32 -19.93 -7.89 3.84
N SER A 33 -20.70 -7.95 4.93
CA SER A 33 -20.22 -7.96 6.31
C SER A 33 -19.24 -9.10 6.55
N LEU A 34 -19.49 -10.28 5.97
CA LEU A 34 -18.58 -11.43 6.03
C LEU A 34 -17.16 -11.07 5.59
N ILE A 35 -17.02 -10.41 4.44
CA ILE A 35 -15.70 -10.03 3.90
C ILE A 35 -15.05 -8.96 4.77
N LEU A 36 -15.81 -7.98 5.24
CA LEU A 36 -15.29 -6.96 6.16
C LEU A 36 -14.78 -7.58 7.47
N LYS A 37 -15.51 -8.52 8.08
CA LYS A 37 -15.09 -9.21 9.32
C LYS A 37 -13.87 -10.10 9.12
N ILE A 38 -13.73 -10.74 7.96
CA ILE A 38 -12.54 -11.51 7.61
C ILE A 38 -11.34 -10.56 7.45
N GLY A 39 -11.51 -9.49 6.67
CA GLY A 39 -10.44 -8.58 6.25
C GLY A 39 -10.06 -7.50 7.25
N SER A 40 -10.88 -7.25 8.28
CA SER A 40 -10.68 -6.17 9.25
C SER A 40 -11.08 -6.61 10.65
N ALA A 41 -10.13 -6.45 11.56
CA ALA A 41 -10.35 -6.67 12.98
C ALA A 41 -11.38 -5.64 13.54
N TYR A 42 -11.30 -4.37 13.10
CA TYR A 42 -12.29 -3.35 13.42
C TYR A 42 -13.71 -3.81 13.07
N PHE A 43 -13.97 -4.17 11.81
CA PHE A 43 -15.31 -4.59 11.39
C PHE A 43 -15.74 -5.90 12.05
N ARG A 44 -14.83 -6.80 12.37
CA ARG A 44 -15.12 -8.02 13.15
C ARG A 44 -15.71 -7.71 14.52
N LYS A 45 -15.05 -6.82 15.27
CA LYS A 45 -15.53 -6.41 16.59
C LYS A 45 -16.82 -5.60 16.50
N PHE A 46 -16.78 -4.63 15.60
CA PHE A 46 -17.75 -3.54 15.63
C PHE A 46 -18.98 -3.84 14.81
N LEU A 47 -19.02 -4.74 13.82
CA LEU A 47 -20.28 -4.95 13.09
C LEU A 47 -21.38 -5.52 14.00
N ASP A 48 -21.07 -6.49 14.85
CA ASP A 48 -22.07 -7.20 15.68
C ASP A 48 -22.19 -6.69 17.12
N SER A 49 -21.58 -5.55 17.47
CA SER A 49 -21.61 -5.06 18.86
C SER A 49 -23.03 -4.72 19.31
N ALA A 50 -23.36 -5.02 20.58
CA ALA A 50 -24.71 -4.92 21.14
C ALA A 50 -25.34 -3.52 20.97
N ASP A 51 -24.52 -2.47 20.96
CA ASP A 51 -24.96 -1.08 20.77
C ASP A 51 -25.42 -0.74 19.34
N LYS A 52 -25.50 -1.72 18.43
CA LYS A 52 -25.77 -1.52 17.00
C LYS A 52 -27.05 -2.17 16.50
N TYR A 53 -27.80 -2.82 17.39
CA TYR A 53 -29.16 -3.31 17.10
C TYR A 53 -30.17 -2.17 17.28
N ALA A 54 -30.03 -1.12 16.46
CA ALA A 54 -31.14 -0.21 16.21
C ALA A 54 -31.73 -0.56 14.85
N THR A 55 -33.03 -0.31 14.69
CA THR A 55 -33.77 -0.59 13.46
C THR A 55 -33.04 0.00 12.25
N PRO A 56 -32.71 -0.80 11.21
CA PRO A 56 -32.03 -0.30 10.02
C PRO A 56 -32.77 0.89 9.42
N TYR A 57 -32.04 1.91 8.96
CA TYR A 57 -32.65 3.04 8.25
C TYR A 57 -33.16 2.60 6.86
N ASP A 58 -32.51 1.59 6.26
CA ASP A 58 -32.97 0.87 5.09
C ASP A 58 -33.09 -0.63 5.42
N PRO A 59 -34.27 -1.26 5.26
CA PRO A 59 -34.45 -2.68 5.55
C PRO A 59 -33.60 -3.61 4.67
N ASN A 60 -33.06 -3.12 3.55
CA ASN A 60 -32.23 -3.92 2.64
C ASN A 60 -30.80 -4.14 3.16
N PHE A 61 -30.34 -3.36 4.14
CA PHE A 61 -28.98 -3.48 4.68
C PHE A 61 -29.02 -3.81 6.16
N LYS A 62 -28.25 -4.84 6.54
CA LYS A 62 -28.04 -5.18 7.95
C LYS A 62 -27.18 -4.15 8.67
N TYR A 63 -26.23 -3.54 7.96
CA TYR A 63 -25.34 -2.52 8.53
C TYR A 63 -25.23 -1.30 7.61
N GLN A 64 -25.27 -0.13 8.21
CA GLN A 64 -25.12 1.14 7.50
C GLN A 64 -24.15 2.05 8.24
N TYR A 65 -23.12 2.51 7.52
CA TYR A 65 -22.11 3.43 8.02
C TYR A 65 -22.09 4.69 7.17
N VAL A 66 -21.77 5.82 7.80
CA VAL A 66 -21.62 7.12 7.16
C VAL A 66 -20.30 7.74 7.57
N THR A 67 -19.70 8.54 6.69
CA THR A 67 -18.55 9.36 7.07
C THR A 67 -18.96 10.48 8.02
N ILE A 68 -18.26 10.55 9.13
CA ILE A 68 -18.18 11.72 10.01
C ILE A 68 -16.77 12.31 9.93
N GLN A 69 -16.63 13.60 10.20
CA GLN A 69 -15.33 14.25 10.23
C GLN A 69 -15.18 15.00 11.55
N ASP A 70 -14.34 14.42 12.40
CA ASP A 70 -13.72 15.11 13.52
C ASP A 70 -12.39 15.68 13.01
N ASP A 71 -11.24 15.15 13.46
CA ASP A 71 -9.91 15.52 12.96
C ASP A 71 -9.54 14.77 11.66
N VAL A 72 -9.87 13.48 11.58
CA VAL A 72 -9.68 12.61 10.42
C VAL A 72 -11.02 11.98 10.06
N PRO A 73 -11.40 11.89 8.77
CA PRO A 73 -12.66 11.26 8.40
C PRO A 73 -12.76 9.84 8.95
N SER A 74 -13.94 9.46 9.44
CA SER A 74 -14.16 8.11 9.95
C SER A 74 -15.55 7.57 9.66
N LEU A 75 -15.68 6.24 9.59
CA LEU A 75 -16.94 5.54 9.36
C LEU A 75 -17.60 5.24 10.70
N GLU A 76 -18.79 5.79 10.90
CA GLU A 76 -19.63 5.51 12.06
C GLU A 76 -21.00 4.98 11.65
N VAL A 77 -21.64 4.21 12.54
CA VAL A 77 -22.99 3.67 12.36
C VAL A 77 -24.00 4.79 12.14
N ALA A 78 -24.69 4.76 11.00
CA ALA A 78 -25.58 5.82 10.53
C ALA A 78 -26.66 6.20 11.55
N PHE A 79 -27.28 5.21 12.20
CA PHE A 79 -28.30 5.44 13.21
C PHE A 79 -27.76 6.23 14.42
N LYS A 80 -26.54 5.93 14.89
CA LYS A 80 -25.94 6.63 16.03
C LYS A 80 -25.62 8.09 15.69
N VAL A 81 -25.10 8.33 14.49
CA VAL A 81 -24.84 9.68 13.97
C VAL A 81 -26.14 10.49 13.94
N LYS A 82 -27.22 9.90 13.41
CA LYS A 82 -28.56 10.52 13.38
C LYS A 82 -29.12 10.78 14.78
N ALA A 83 -29.00 9.83 15.71
CA ALA A 83 -29.49 9.96 17.08
C ALA A 83 -28.79 11.09 17.86
N ARG A 84 -27.51 11.37 17.56
CA ARG A 84 -26.77 12.51 18.11
C ARG A 84 -27.12 13.85 17.45
N GLY A 85 -27.93 13.85 16.39
CA GLY A 85 -28.24 15.05 15.60
C GLY A 85 -27.05 15.58 14.78
N VAL A 86 -25.99 14.78 14.64
CA VAL A 86 -24.81 15.13 13.83
C VAL A 86 -25.14 14.86 12.36
N LYS A 87 -24.81 15.81 11.48
CA LYS A 87 -24.97 15.60 10.04
C LYS A 87 -23.74 14.86 9.49
N PRO A 88 -23.93 13.82 8.67
CA PRO A 88 -22.85 13.22 7.90
C PRO A 88 -22.15 14.28 7.03
N VAL A 89 -20.89 14.06 6.74
CA VAL A 89 -20.13 14.93 5.87
C VAL A 89 -20.48 14.59 4.43
N GLU A 90 -21.02 15.54 3.69
CA GLU A 90 -21.42 15.34 2.29
C GLU A 90 -20.38 15.87 1.30
N THR A 91 -19.44 16.71 1.77
CA THR A 91 -18.38 17.26 0.93
C THR A 91 -17.40 16.15 0.53
N GLU A 92 -17.26 15.91 -0.77
CA GLU A 92 -16.46 14.82 -1.29
C GLU A 92 -14.96 15.01 -1.01
N SER A 93 -14.35 14.00 -0.39
CA SER A 93 -12.90 13.80 -0.45
C SER A 93 -12.63 12.57 -1.32
N PHE A 94 -12.37 12.82 -2.61
CA PHE A 94 -12.01 11.78 -3.57
C PHE A 94 -10.90 10.87 -3.03
N ILE A 95 -9.90 11.46 -2.39
CA ILE A 95 -8.71 10.76 -1.90
C ILE A 95 -9.08 9.77 -0.78
N TRP A 96 -9.88 10.19 0.19
CA TRP A 96 -10.32 9.31 1.28
C TRP A 96 -11.25 8.21 0.78
N TYR A 97 -12.17 8.54 -0.13
CA TYR A 97 -13.02 7.56 -0.78
C TYR A 97 -12.18 6.46 -1.46
N PHE A 98 -11.18 6.85 -2.25
CA PHE A 98 -10.27 5.89 -2.88
C PHE A 98 -9.48 5.07 -1.87
N ALA A 99 -9.10 5.64 -0.72
CA ALA A 99 -8.43 4.91 0.35
C ALA A 99 -9.33 3.82 0.96
N VAL A 100 -10.56 4.16 1.33
CA VAL A 100 -11.55 3.21 1.84
C VAL A 100 -11.87 2.14 0.79
N LYS A 101 -12.08 2.55 -0.46
CA LYS A 101 -12.32 1.63 -1.57
C LYS A 101 -11.14 0.67 -1.80
N SER A 102 -9.91 1.17 -1.78
CA SER A 102 -8.70 0.35 -1.97
C SER A 102 -8.56 -0.69 -0.85
N MET A 103 -8.86 -0.29 0.39
CA MET A 103 -8.94 -1.21 1.52
C MET A 103 -9.97 -2.32 1.27
N ILE A 104 -11.18 -1.97 0.83
CA ILE A 104 -12.23 -2.96 0.55
C ILE A 104 -11.82 -3.86 -0.63
N ASP A 105 -11.30 -3.30 -1.72
CA ASP A 105 -10.77 -4.07 -2.86
C ASP A 105 -9.76 -5.13 -2.39
N CYS A 106 -8.83 -4.75 -1.50
CA CYS A 106 -7.90 -5.69 -0.89
C CYS A 106 -8.59 -6.82 -0.12
N MET A 107 -9.65 -6.52 0.65
CA MET A 107 -10.40 -7.56 1.38
C MET A 107 -11.12 -8.54 0.45
N TYR A 108 -11.50 -8.10 -0.75
CA TYR A 108 -12.07 -8.96 -1.80
C TYR A 108 -11.01 -9.66 -2.65
N GLY A 109 -9.72 -9.51 -2.33
CA GLY A 109 -8.62 -10.04 -3.14
C GLY A 109 -8.55 -9.42 -4.54
N LYS A 110 -9.17 -8.26 -4.74
CA LYS A 110 -9.04 -7.53 -6.00
C LYS A 110 -7.65 -6.89 -6.04
N PRO A 111 -6.95 -6.96 -7.20
CA PRO A 111 -5.73 -6.21 -7.38
C PRO A 111 -6.06 -4.72 -7.29
N PHE A 112 -5.25 -3.97 -6.56
CA PHE A 112 -5.36 -2.50 -6.53
C PHE A 112 -4.07 -1.90 -7.06
N ILE A 113 -4.20 -0.77 -7.75
CA ILE A 113 -3.08 -0.04 -8.32
C ILE A 113 -2.95 1.25 -7.53
N LEU A 114 -1.90 1.34 -6.70
CA LEU A 114 -1.46 2.62 -6.17
C LEU A 114 -0.85 3.42 -7.32
N GLY A 115 -1.62 4.34 -7.90
CA GLY A 115 -1.16 5.25 -8.94
C GLY A 115 -0.01 6.12 -8.44
N ALA A 116 0.97 6.36 -9.29
CA ALA A 116 2.18 7.11 -8.95
C ALA A 116 1.94 8.62 -8.82
N GLU A 117 0.83 9.15 -9.32
CA GLU A 117 0.64 10.60 -9.50
C GLU A 117 -0.48 11.24 -8.64
N ASP A 118 -1.49 10.51 -8.17
CA ASP A 118 -2.68 11.15 -7.56
C ASP A 118 -3.14 10.60 -6.20
N PHE A 119 -2.46 9.59 -5.64
CA PHE A 119 -2.86 9.02 -4.35
C PHE A 119 -1.93 9.47 -3.25
N ASP A 120 -2.47 10.27 -2.34
CA ASP A 120 -1.83 10.58 -1.08
C ASP A 120 -1.88 9.31 -0.21
N LEU A 121 -0.74 8.60 -0.23
CA LEU A 121 -0.50 7.34 0.47
C LEU A 121 -0.70 7.48 1.99
N ASP A 122 -0.74 8.71 2.52
CA ASP A 122 -1.11 8.98 3.90
C ASP A 122 -2.50 8.49 4.21
N TYR A 123 -3.49 8.82 3.38
CA TYR A 123 -4.87 8.43 3.63
C TYR A 123 -5.05 6.92 3.53
N ILE A 124 -4.39 6.26 2.57
CA ILE A 124 -4.45 4.80 2.45
C ILE A 124 -3.80 4.15 3.66
N THR A 125 -2.70 4.71 4.15
CA THR A 125 -2.04 4.18 5.33
C THR A 125 -2.85 4.43 6.60
N GLN A 126 -3.47 5.61 6.75
CA GLN A 126 -4.35 5.92 7.88
C GLN A 126 -5.59 5.03 7.88
N VAL A 127 -6.22 4.82 6.71
CA VAL A 127 -7.34 3.89 6.57
C VAL A 127 -6.91 2.46 6.88
N ALA A 128 -5.74 2.03 6.39
CA ALA A 128 -5.20 0.73 6.72
C ALA A 128 -4.90 0.59 8.22
N ASP A 129 -4.32 1.61 8.85
CA ASP A 129 -4.04 1.63 10.28
C ASP A 129 -5.33 1.51 11.11
N PHE A 130 -6.29 2.39 10.82
CA PHE A 130 -7.52 2.50 11.58
C PHE A 130 -8.49 1.34 11.33
N TYR A 131 -8.86 1.10 10.07
CA TYR A 131 -9.91 0.15 9.72
C TYR A 131 -9.38 -1.23 9.43
N ALA A 132 -8.16 -1.37 8.96
CA ALA A 132 -7.70 -2.61 8.39
C ALA A 132 -6.32 -2.98 8.92
N ARG A 133 -6.30 -3.42 10.20
CA ARG A 133 -5.24 -4.27 10.78
C ARG A 133 -4.86 -5.52 9.92
N ASN A 134 -5.34 -5.61 8.68
CA ASN A 134 -4.78 -6.28 7.52
C ASN A 134 -3.30 -5.93 7.31
N LYS A 135 -2.48 -6.76 7.94
CA LYS A 135 -1.03 -6.84 7.79
C LYS A 135 -0.56 -6.80 6.33
N THR A 136 -1.25 -7.46 5.41
CA THR A 136 -0.80 -7.54 4.01
C THR A 136 -0.95 -6.20 3.31
N LEU A 137 -2.11 -5.56 3.44
CA LEU A 137 -2.37 -4.24 2.86
C LEU A 137 -1.40 -3.19 3.39
N TYR A 138 -1.21 -3.15 4.72
CA TYR A 138 -0.31 -2.16 5.34
C TYR A 138 1.13 -2.32 4.85
N LYS A 139 1.65 -3.56 4.83
CA LYS A 139 3.00 -3.83 4.33
C LYS A 139 3.16 -3.46 2.86
N GLU A 140 2.16 -3.73 2.05
CA GLU A 140 2.14 -3.34 0.64
C GLU A 140 2.22 -1.80 0.51
N CYS A 141 1.37 -1.07 1.22
CA CYS A 141 1.38 0.39 1.24
C CYS A 141 2.75 0.93 1.66
N MET A 142 3.35 0.37 2.72
CA MET A 142 4.69 0.75 3.16
C MET A 142 5.78 0.47 2.12
N VAL A 143 5.71 -0.63 1.37
CA VAL A 143 6.63 -0.89 0.26
C VAL A 143 6.46 0.17 -0.83
N HIS A 144 5.23 0.57 -1.16
CA HIS A 144 4.97 1.62 -2.14
C HIS A 144 5.49 2.98 -1.68
N VAL A 145 5.22 3.38 -0.43
CA VAL A 145 5.66 4.68 0.10
C VAL A 145 7.18 4.74 0.20
N ALA A 146 7.79 3.74 0.86
CA ALA A 146 9.23 3.68 1.03
C ALA A 146 9.98 3.47 -0.30
N GLY A 147 9.34 2.81 -1.27
CA GLY A 147 9.94 2.49 -2.55
C GLY A 147 10.19 3.68 -3.46
N ARG A 148 9.47 4.80 -3.28
CA ARG A 148 9.62 6.03 -4.07
C ARG A 148 11.00 6.65 -3.86
N TRP A 149 11.91 6.46 -4.82
CA TRP A 149 13.29 6.93 -4.65
C TRP A 149 13.48 8.42 -4.98
N LYS A 150 12.69 8.96 -5.91
CA LYS A 150 12.84 10.33 -6.45
C LYS A 150 11.86 11.36 -5.91
N ILE A 151 10.75 10.93 -5.32
CA ILE A 151 9.66 11.83 -4.95
C ILE A 151 9.86 12.21 -3.49
N ASP A 152 9.78 13.52 -3.20
CA ASP A 152 9.76 14.03 -1.83
C ASP A 152 8.72 13.21 -1.06
N ARG A 153 9.13 12.64 0.07
CA ARG A 153 8.29 11.64 0.76
C ARG A 153 7.10 12.40 1.33
N VAL A 154 6.02 12.45 0.54
CA VAL A 154 4.73 13.02 0.94
C VAL A 154 4.17 12.07 1.98
N ILE A 155 4.68 12.25 3.19
CA ILE A 155 4.03 11.84 4.42
C ILE A 155 3.82 13.12 5.19
N SER A 156 2.58 13.33 5.58
CA SER A 156 2.13 14.44 6.38
C SER A 156 3.08 14.61 7.55
N LYS A 157 3.60 15.84 7.70
CA LYS A 157 4.52 16.18 8.79
C LYS A 157 3.89 16.00 10.17
N GLN A 158 2.57 15.89 10.22
CA GLN A 158 1.78 15.77 11.44
C GLN A 158 1.82 14.34 12.00
N ASP A 159 1.86 13.31 11.14
CA ASP A 159 1.96 11.92 11.58
C ASP A 159 3.44 11.50 11.71
N LYS A 160 4.03 11.86 12.86
CA LYS A 160 5.43 11.55 13.17
C LYS A 160 5.69 10.05 13.23
N GLU A 161 4.73 9.26 13.71
CA GLU A 161 4.94 7.83 13.91
C GLU A 161 4.93 7.08 12.59
N LEU A 162 3.95 7.35 11.73
CA LEU A 162 3.92 6.82 10.37
C LEU A 162 5.18 7.21 9.60
N ARG A 163 5.59 8.49 9.71
CA ARG A 163 6.80 8.97 9.06
C ARG A 163 8.05 8.20 9.52
N MET A 164 8.17 7.93 10.83
CA MET A 164 9.27 7.12 11.35
C MET A 164 9.26 5.70 10.79
N ARG A 165 8.09 5.06 10.71
CA ARG A 165 7.96 3.71 10.13
C ARG A 165 8.35 3.67 8.65
N VAL A 166 7.96 4.67 7.87
CA VAL A 166 8.39 4.75 6.46
C VAL A 166 9.88 5.02 6.35
N ILE A 167 10.47 5.86 7.21
CA ILE A 167 11.92 6.06 7.24
C ILE A 167 12.65 4.74 7.52
N VAL A 168 12.17 3.94 8.47
CA VAL A 168 12.74 2.61 8.76
C VAL A 168 12.61 1.68 7.56
N ALA A 169 11.43 1.61 6.93
CA ALA A 169 11.23 0.80 5.73
C ALA A 169 12.15 1.23 4.56
N TYR A 170 12.33 2.54 4.38
CA TYR A 170 13.24 3.12 3.40
C TYR A 170 14.71 2.80 3.72
N ALA A 171 15.12 2.93 4.99
CA ALA A 171 16.48 2.59 5.41
C ALA A 171 16.79 1.12 5.09
N GLY A 172 15.81 0.23 5.24
CA GLY A 172 15.95 -1.16 4.82
C GLY A 172 16.09 -1.35 3.30
N ILE A 173 15.58 -0.46 2.46
CA ILE A 173 15.89 -0.45 1.01
C ILE A 173 17.33 -0.01 0.82
N TYR A 174 17.72 1.12 1.44
CA TYR A 174 19.06 1.69 1.32
C TYR A 174 20.15 0.68 1.70
N GLU A 175 19.98 -0.04 2.81
CA GLU A 175 20.87 -1.12 3.24
C GLU A 175 21.09 -2.17 2.14
N LYS A 176 20.04 -2.58 1.43
CA LYS A 176 20.17 -3.57 0.34
C LYS A 176 20.92 -3.02 -0.87
N LEU A 177 20.73 -1.74 -1.17
CA LEU A 177 21.45 -1.06 -2.25
C LEU A 177 22.91 -0.84 -1.89
N ASP A 178 23.21 -0.49 -0.64
CA ASP A 178 24.57 -0.35 -0.15
C ASP A 178 25.32 -1.69 -0.21
N ILE A 179 24.72 -2.78 0.30
CA ILE A 179 25.27 -4.13 0.17
C ILE A 179 25.51 -4.50 -1.29
N ALA A 180 24.55 -4.22 -2.18
CA ALA A 180 24.69 -4.50 -3.61
C ALA A 180 25.83 -3.67 -4.24
N ASN A 181 25.91 -2.37 -3.96
CA ASN A 181 26.97 -1.48 -4.44
C ASN A 181 28.33 -1.94 -3.97
N GLN A 182 28.51 -2.17 -2.66
CA GLN A 182 29.78 -2.59 -2.08
C GLN A 182 30.24 -3.93 -2.69
N GLY A 183 29.33 -4.88 -2.82
CA GLY A 183 29.65 -6.17 -3.43
C GLY A 183 30.00 -6.06 -4.92
N ILE A 184 29.26 -5.27 -5.70
CA ILE A 184 29.57 -5.02 -7.12
C ILE A 184 30.93 -4.35 -7.26
N LEU A 185 31.21 -3.31 -6.46
CA LEU A 185 32.50 -2.62 -6.45
C LEU A 185 33.65 -3.55 -6.04
N GLY A 186 33.42 -4.45 -5.08
CA GLY A 186 34.39 -5.47 -4.69
C GLY A 186 34.74 -6.42 -5.84
N VAL A 187 33.74 -6.88 -6.60
CA VAL A 187 33.96 -7.73 -7.78
C VAL A 187 34.67 -6.93 -8.89
N MET A 188 34.26 -5.68 -9.12
CA MET A 188 34.91 -4.77 -10.07
C MET A 188 36.38 -4.58 -9.75
N GLY A 189 36.72 -4.29 -8.48
CA GLY A 189 38.09 -4.12 -8.03
C GLY A 189 38.94 -5.36 -8.31
N ARG A 190 38.43 -6.56 -7.98
CA ARG A 190 39.14 -7.82 -8.27
C ARG A 190 39.38 -8.03 -9.77
N GLN A 191 38.40 -7.73 -10.61
CA GLN A 191 38.55 -7.86 -12.06
C GLN A 191 39.58 -6.87 -12.60
N VAL A 192 39.53 -5.61 -12.20
CA VAL A 192 40.47 -4.57 -12.63
C VAL A 192 41.91 -4.95 -12.23
N MET A 193 42.12 -5.45 -11.01
CA MET A 193 43.43 -5.93 -10.56
C MET A 193 43.95 -7.11 -11.37
N ASN A 194 43.06 -7.89 -11.99
CA ASN A 194 43.40 -9.00 -12.88
C ASN A 194 43.42 -8.58 -14.38
N GLY A 195 43.40 -7.27 -14.68
CA GLY A 195 43.40 -6.74 -16.06
C GLY A 195 42.07 -6.88 -16.81
N GLN A 196 40.99 -7.23 -16.12
CA GLN A 196 39.64 -7.37 -16.68
C GLN A 196 38.80 -6.12 -16.39
N HIS A 197 38.32 -5.42 -17.43
CA HIS A 197 37.54 -4.17 -17.27
C HIS A 197 36.07 -4.29 -17.69
N SER A 198 35.63 -5.48 -18.13
CA SER A 198 34.30 -5.68 -18.73
C SER A 198 33.16 -5.27 -17.80
N LEU A 199 33.27 -5.58 -16.51
CA LEU A 199 32.25 -5.25 -15.50
C LEU A 199 32.15 -3.75 -15.25
N ALA A 200 33.29 -3.07 -15.09
CA ALA A 200 33.33 -1.64 -14.83
C ALA A 200 32.73 -0.84 -16.00
N HIS A 201 33.10 -1.20 -17.23
CA HIS A 201 32.55 -0.55 -18.42
C HIS A 201 31.03 -0.74 -18.54
N LYS A 202 30.52 -1.94 -18.26
CA LYS A 202 29.07 -2.21 -18.26
C LYS A 202 28.33 -1.42 -17.20
N VAL A 203 28.84 -1.39 -15.97
CA VAL A 203 28.24 -0.60 -14.88
C VAL A 203 28.18 0.88 -15.25
N GLN A 204 29.29 1.43 -15.76
CA GLN A 204 29.34 2.82 -16.22
C GLN A 204 28.38 3.09 -17.38
N HIS A 205 28.35 2.21 -18.39
CA HIS A 205 27.45 2.33 -19.54
C HIS A 205 25.98 2.36 -19.10
N HIS A 206 25.57 1.47 -18.21
CA HIS A 206 24.20 1.51 -17.68
C HIS A 206 23.93 2.75 -16.85
N ALA A 207 24.89 3.22 -16.06
CA ALA A 207 24.71 4.43 -15.27
C ALA A 207 24.44 5.65 -16.17
N MET A 208 25.17 5.77 -17.28
CA MET A 208 25.01 6.88 -18.24
C MET A 208 23.69 6.85 -19.01
N ASN A 209 23.11 5.67 -19.23
CA ASN A 209 21.88 5.50 -20.03
C ASN A 209 20.60 5.39 -19.17
N SER A 210 20.73 5.43 -17.85
CA SER A 210 19.59 5.21 -16.95
C SER A 210 18.96 6.51 -16.53
N THR A 211 17.63 6.58 -16.66
CA THR A 211 16.85 7.74 -16.25
C THR A 211 16.71 7.88 -14.73
N SER A 212 17.01 6.83 -13.97
CA SER A 212 16.89 6.77 -12.50
C SER A 212 17.78 5.68 -11.92
N ILE A 213 18.02 5.72 -10.61
CA ILE A 213 18.80 4.65 -9.96
C ILE A 213 18.07 3.29 -10.02
N ALA A 214 16.74 3.27 -9.96
CA ALA A 214 15.97 2.04 -10.05
C ALA A 214 16.04 1.44 -11.46
N SER A 215 15.94 2.28 -12.49
CA SER A 215 16.17 1.86 -13.88
C SER A 215 17.63 1.43 -14.12
N HIS A 216 18.61 2.06 -13.48
CA HIS A 216 20.01 1.63 -13.52
C HIS A 216 20.20 0.21 -13.00
N TYR A 217 19.70 -0.05 -11.79
CA TYR A 217 19.76 -1.38 -11.21
C TYR A 217 18.95 -2.41 -12.00
N ARG A 218 17.84 -2.01 -12.63
CA ARG A 218 17.07 -2.86 -13.53
C ARG A 218 17.89 -3.27 -14.75
N SER A 219 18.52 -2.32 -15.44
CA SER A 219 19.35 -2.63 -16.60
C SER A 219 20.51 -3.56 -16.25
N LEU A 220 21.15 -3.33 -15.09
CA LEU A 220 22.16 -4.24 -14.55
C LEU A 220 21.61 -5.63 -14.24
N TYR A 221 20.40 -5.72 -13.68
CA TYR A 221 19.76 -7.00 -13.34
C TYR A 221 19.35 -7.79 -14.58
N ASP A 222 18.80 -7.11 -15.61
CA ASP A 222 18.31 -7.76 -16.82
C ASP A 222 19.48 -8.28 -17.69
N GLU A 223 20.55 -7.50 -17.84
CA GLU A 223 21.82 -8.02 -18.44
C GLU A 223 22.50 -9.05 -17.50
N GLY A 224 22.30 -8.81 -16.19
CA GLY A 224 22.64 -9.59 -15.00
C GLY A 224 22.54 -11.09 -15.19
N LEU A 225 21.36 -11.51 -15.64
CA LEU A 225 20.93 -12.90 -15.65
C LEU A 225 21.78 -13.80 -16.54
N ALA A 226 22.32 -13.27 -17.65
CA ALA A 226 23.13 -14.06 -18.57
C ALA A 226 24.63 -13.94 -18.30
N THR A 227 25.14 -12.73 -18.04
CA THR A 227 26.59 -12.46 -18.19
C THR A 227 27.39 -12.36 -16.90
N TRP A 228 26.74 -12.28 -15.74
CA TRP A 228 27.39 -11.89 -14.49
C TRP A 228 27.78 -13.09 -13.63
N SER A 229 28.76 -12.90 -12.74
CA SER A 229 29.11 -13.92 -11.75
C SER A 229 27.92 -14.21 -10.83
N ALA A 230 27.90 -15.42 -10.24
CA ALA A 230 26.86 -15.81 -9.29
C ALA A 230 26.76 -14.83 -8.09
N GLU A 231 27.90 -14.27 -7.68
CA GLU A 231 27.98 -13.26 -6.62
C GLU A 231 27.20 -11.99 -6.99
N VAL A 232 27.47 -11.38 -8.16
CA VAL A 232 26.75 -10.17 -8.58
C VAL A 232 25.27 -10.44 -8.84
N LYS A 233 24.95 -11.59 -9.44
CA LYS A 233 23.55 -12.02 -9.63
C LYS A 233 22.79 -12.08 -8.31
N SER A 234 23.41 -12.63 -7.27
CA SER A 234 22.81 -12.69 -5.93
C SER A 234 22.56 -11.30 -5.36
N LEU A 235 23.54 -10.40 -5.43
CA LEU A 235 23.43 -9.02 -4.93
C LEU A 235 22.29 -8.25 -5.62
N LEU A 236 22.26 -8.26 -6.95
CA LEU A 236 21.22 -7.59 -7.73
C LEU A 236 19.83 -8.20 -7.45
N LYS A 237 19.73 -9.54 -7.30
CA LYS A 237 18.47 -10.22 -6.97
C LYS A 237 17.88 -9.74 -5.63
N HIS A 238 18.72 -9.46 -4.63
CA HIS A 238 18.25 -8.96 -3.35
C HIS A 238 17.71 -7.52 -3.44
N ALA A 239 18.44 -6.65 -4.14
CA ALA A 239 18.04 -5.26 -4.36
C ALA A 239 16.77 -5.13 -5.23
N MET A 240 16.63 -6.00 -6.23
CA MET A 240 15.55 -5.94 -7.23
C MET A 240 14.32 -6.80 -6.90
N ARG A 241 14.31 -7.44 -5.72
CA ARG A 241 13.21 -8.29 -5.29
C ARG A 241 11.92 -7.47 -5.18
N ASN A 242 10.86 -7.95 -5.84
CA ASN A 242 9.50 -7.44 -5.64
C ASN A 242 8.86 -8.15 -4.43
N LYS A 243 8.34 -7.36 -3.48
CA LYS A 243 7.61 -7.85 -2.30
C LYS A 243 6.14 -7.43 -2.26
N LEU A 244 5.64 -6.82 -3.33
CA LEU A 244 4.22 -6.60 -3.52
C LEU A 244 3.56 -7.97 -3.75
N VAL A 245 2.48 -8.23 -3.03
CA VAL A 245 1.71 -9.48 -3.08
C VAL A 245 0.35 -9.24 -3.73
N LEU A 246 -0.20 -8.03 -3.58
CA LEU A 246 -1.50 -7.64 -4.10
C LEU A 246 -1.38 -7.02 -5.51
N ASP A 247 -0.20 -6.51 -5.89
CA ASP A 247 0.10 -6.08 -7.25
C ASP A 247 0.19 -7.26 -8.23
N ASN A 248 -0.69 -7.27 -9.23
CA ASN A 248 -0.72 -8.27 -10.29
C ASN A 248 -0.08 -7.80 -11.61
N SER A 249 0.55 -6.63 -11.64
CA SER A 249 1.04 -6.01 -12.88
C SER A 249 2.27 -6.70 -13.46
N ARG A 250 2.89 -7.59 -12.68
CA ARG A 250 4.15 -8.31 -12.98
C ARG A 250 5.37 -7.39 -13.16
N HIS A 251 5.22 -6.08 -13.01
CA HIS A 251 6.34 -5.15 -13.04
C HIS A 251 7.19 -5.29 -11.77
N GLY A 252 8.51 -5.29 -11.93
CA GLY A 252 9.45 -5.18 -10.82
C GLY A 252 9.98 -3.76 -10.64
N ALA A 253 10.87 -3.58 -9.68
CA ALA A 253 11.61 -2.33 -9.48
C ALA A 253 12.28 -1.87 -10.79
N GLY A 254 12.16 -0.58 -11.15
CA GLY A 254 12.70 -0.03 -12.39
C GLY A 254 11.90 -0.33 -13.67
N GLN A 255 10.70 -0.92 -13.59
CA GLN A 255 9.87 -1.27 -14.76
C GLN A 255 8.46 -0.67 -14.69
N GLY A 256 7.89 -0.31 -15.85
CA GLY A 256 6.51 0.17 -15.96
C GLY A 256 6.21 1.31 -14.98
N LYS A 257 5.13 1.17 -14.19
CA LYS A 257 4.75 2.14 -13.14
C LYS A 257 5.74 2.21 -11.96
N PHE A 258 6.68 1.28 -11.87
CA PHE A 258 7.72 1.20 -10.84
C PHE A 258 9.09 1.65 -11.35
N LYS A 259 9.14 2.40 -12.45
CA LYS A 259 10.39 2.91 -13.07
C LYS A 259 11.31 3.65 -12.09
N ASP A 260 10.74 4.34 -11.11
CA ASP A 260 11.47 5.11 -10.08
C ASP A 260 11.33 4.49 -8.67
N TYR A 261 11.01 3.20 -8.59
CA TYR A 261 10.73 2.51 -7.34
C TYR A 261 11.69 1.36 -7.08
N PHE A 262 11.99 1.14 -5.80
CA PHE A 262 12.47 -0.14 -5.28
C PHE A 262 11.37 -0.82 -4.48
N LEU A 263 11.18 -2.12 -4.69
CA LEU A 263 10.08 -2.89 -4.09
C LEU A 263 10.55 -3.89 -3.04
N CYS A 264 11.78 -3.73 -2.55
CA CYS A 264 12.47 -4.69 -1.69
C CYS A 264 12.40 -4.36 -0.18
N ALA A 265 11.64 -3.32 0.19
CA ALA A 265 11.43 -2.91 1.58
C ALA A 265 10.96 -4.09 2.44
N LYS A 266 11.46 -4.20 3.68
CA LYS A 266 11.02 -5.25 4.60
C LYS A 266 10.35 -4.57 5.78
N VAL A 267 9.04 -4.79 5.91
CA VAL A 267 8.27 -4.38 7.07
C VAL A 267 8.04 -5.62 7.93
N LYS A 268 8.61 -5.62 9.13
CA LYS A 268 8.47 -6.70 10.11
C LYS A 268 7.09 -6.62 10.77
N ASP A 269 6.66 -7.73 11.36
CA ASP A 269 5.41 -7.77 12.12
C ASP A 269 5.48 -6.90 13.38
N SER A 270 6.68 -6.78 13.97
CA SER A 270 6.96 -5.89 15.10
C SER A 270 6.96 -4.40 14.73
N GLU A 271 6.90 -4.07 13.45
CA GLU A 271 6.86 -2.69 12.94
C GLU A 271 5.44 -2.27 12.55
N LEU A 272 4.45 -3.15 12.76
CA LEU A 272 3.04 -2.80 12.56
C LEU A 272 2.58 -1.85 13.67
N PRO A 273 1.64 -0.93 13.37
CA PRO A 273 1.12 0.01 14.35
C PRO A 273 0.37 -0.62 15.51
N TRP A 274 -0.12 -1.84 15.28
CA TRP A 274 -0.97 -2.56 16.20
C TRP A 274 -0.31 -3.86 16.65
N ASN A 275 -0.67 -4.29 17.85
CA ASN A 275 -0.27 -5.59 18.35
C ASN A 275 -1.12 -6.69 17.68
N LEU A 276 -0.45 -7.64 17.00
CA LEU A 276 -1.11 -8.77 16.35
C LEU A 276 -1.84 -9.72 17.31
N ARG A 277 -1.51 -9.67 18.60
CA ARG A 277 -2.10 -10.50 19.66
C ARG A 277 -3.11 -9.75 20.53
N GLU A 278 -3.37 -8.49 20.22
CA GLU A 278 -4.37 -7.72 20.94
C GLU A 278 -5.76 -8.21 20.52
N GLU A 279 -6.40 -8.93 21.44
CA GLU A 279 -7.78 -9.42 21.33
C GLU A 279 -8.79 -8.47 21.99
N ASP A 280 -8.30 -7.63 22.91
CA ASP A 280 -9.05 -6.59 23.62
C ASP A 280 -8.86 -5.23 22.95
N TRP A 281 -9.93 -4.48 22.89
CA TRP A 281 -10.07 -3.29 22.07
C TRP A 281 -11.08 -2.34 22.70
#